data_AF-A0A2D8PL71-F1
#
_entry.id   AF-A0A2D8PL71-F1
#
_cell.length_a   1.000
_cell.length_b   1.000
_cell.length_c   1.000
_cell.angle_alpha   90.00
_cell.angle_beta   90.00
_cell.angle_gamma   90.00
#
_symmetry.space_group_name_H-M   'P 1'
#
loop_
_entity.id
_entity.type
_entity.pdbx_description
1 polymer ?
#
loop_
_entity_poly.entity_id
_entity_poly.type
_entity_poly.pdbx_seq_one_letter_code
_entity_poly.pdbx_strand_id
1 'polypeptide(L)'
;MRASKQDNKILIVDDESSSAILMAVRRRLEEEGWLPSVVHPESGWSLGEEFEAATLYAIEEEQPDGVLLDVRFGEDKDDRFKGLEILQKIVKRYPKLPILMFTQYAQGPDRDTAARGALLWDAPVDFIDKLASPEEVVLRLRRLIGTAPERIPVGNRIMVDVETAMVYSKDGDDLIPVAEIQGMKFEILRELAAAWYRSPGEMVPFSKLERYSDGDDPRASLRVRIREIKDLLGVALGVRFAAGELIINVRDQGYRLLPPRA
;
A
#
# COMPACT_ATOMS: atom_id res chain seq x y z
N MET A 1 25.64 10.39 -2.59
CA MET A 1 24.36 10.71 -3.23
C MET A 1 23.25 10.12 -2.36
N ARG A 2 22.38 10.95 -1.77
CA ARG A 2 21.26 10.48 -0.94
C ARG A 2 20.22 9.84 -1.88
N ALA A 3 19.94 8.55 -1.68
CA ALA A 3 18.91 7.84 -2.43
C ALA A 3 17.54 8.46 -2.14
N SER A 4 16.75 8.75 -3.18
CA SER A 4 15.38 9.22 -3.04
C SER A 4 14.55 8.14 -2.38
N LYS A 5 13.98 8.47 -1.22
CA LYS A 5 12.87 7.76 -0.60
C LYS A 5 11.77 7.70 -1.67
N GLN A 6 11.22 6.52 -1.99
CA GLN A 6 10.08 6.47 -2.90
C GLN A 6 8.87 6.97 -2.10
N ASP A 7 8.70 8.28 -2.21
CA ASP A 7 7.80 9.10 -1.44
C ASP A 7 6.42 9.05 -2.12
N ASN A 8 5.66 7.98 -1.89
CA ASN A 8 4.32 7.87 -2.46
C ASN A 8 3.51 9.11 -2.08
N LYS A 9 3.05 9.86 -3.08
CA LYS A 9 2.26 11.07 -2.85
C LYS A 9 0.80 10.69 -2.71
N ILE A 10 0.21 11.02 -1.57
CA ILE A 10 -1.21 10.76 -1.31
C ILE A 10 -1.95 12.09 -1.28
N LEU A 11 -2.84 12.29 -2.24
CA LEU A 11 -3.70 13.47 -2.25
C LEU A 11 -4.91 13.23 -1.34
N ILE A 12 -5.13 14.12 -0.37
CA ILE A 12 -6.24 14.07 0.58
C ILE A 12 -7.24 15.16 0.20
N VAL A 13 -8.48 14.75 -0.05
CA VAL A 13 -9.57 15.62 -0.46
C VAL A 13 -10.70 15.48 0.55
N ASP A 14 -10.72 16.37 1.53
CA ASP A 14 -11.67 16.37 2.64
C ASP A 14 -11.72 17.81 3.22
N ASP A 15 -12.92 18.36 3.38
CA ASP A 15 -13.12 19.72 3.91
C ASP A 15 -12.84 19.80 5.42
N GLU A 16 -12.87 18.68 6.13
CA GLU A 16 -12.48 18.54 7.53
C GLU A 16 -11.00 18.13 7.70
N SER A 17 -10.11 18.63 6.84
CA SER A 17 -8.67 18.33 6.84
C SER A 17 -7.93 18.56 8.18
N SER A 18 -8.49 19.41 9.05
CA SER A 18 -7.96 19.70 10.40
C SER A 18 -8.52 18.79 11.50
N SER A 19 -9.39 17.84 11.16
CA SER A 19 -9.99 16.90 12.12
C SER A 19 -8.93 16.00 12.76
N ALA A 20 -9.18 15.59 14.01
CA ALA A 20 -8.27 14.68 14.72
C ALA A 20 -8.07 13.34 13.97
N ILE A 21 -9.11 12.88 13.27
CA ILE A 21 -9.09 11.66 12.47
C ILE A 21 -8.09 11.82 11.32
N LEU A 22 -8.23 12.87 10.50
CA LEU A 22 -7.32 13.07 9.37
C LEU A 22 -5.90 13.41 9.80
N MET A 23 -5.72 14.13 10.91
CA MET A 23 -4.38 14.38 11.46
C MET A 23 -3.70 13.08 11.88
N ALA A 24 -4.43 12.12 12.46
CA ALA A 24 -3.91 10.80 12.79
C ALA A 24 -3.57 9.98 11.54
N VAL A 25 -4.43 10.01 10.51
CA VAL A 25 -4.16 9.36 9.22
C VAL A 25 -2.92 9.95 8.55
N ARG A 26 -2.81 11.27 8.45
CA ARG A 26 -1.66 11.98 7.87
C ARG A 26 -0.36 11.58 8.56
N ARG A 27 -0.32 11.65 9.88
CA ARG A 27 0.84 11.23 10.66
C ARG A 27 1.21 9.77 10.37
N ARG A 28 0.23 8.87 10.27
CA ARG A 28 0.50 7.46 9.97
C ARG A 28 1.01 7.25 8.54
N LEU A 29 0.54 8.03 7.55
CA LEU A 29 1.09 8.04 6.19
C LEU A 29 2.54 8.54 6.18
N GLU A 30 2.86 9.58 6.95
CA GLU A 30 4.23 10.11 7.08
C GLU A 30 5.17 9.10 7.76
N GLU A 31 4.70 8.40 8.79
CA GLU A 31 5.41 7.29 9.45
C GLU A 31 5.66 6.11 8.48
N GLU A 32 4.81 5.94 7.46
CA GLU A 32 5.04 5.00 6.35
C GLU A 32 6.11 5.49 5.37
N GLY A 33 6.48 6.76 5.45
CA GLY A 33 7.37 7.42 4.50
C GLY A 33 6.67 7.93 3.25
N TRP A 34 5.35 8.11 3.29
CA TRP A 34 4.56 8.71 2.20
C TRP A 34 4.42 10.23 2.41
N LEU A 35 4.07 10.94 1.34
CA LEU A 35 3.88 12.40 1.34
C LEU A 35 2.40 12.75 1.18
N PRO A 36 1.66 12.99 2.27
CA PRO A 36 0.29 13.47 2.19
C PRO A 36 0.24 14.94 1.76
N SER A 37 -0.50 15.25 0.70
CA SER A 37 -0.87 16.60 0.27
C SER A 37 -2.37 16.81 0.48
N VAL A 38 -2.80 17.97 0.97
CA VAL A 38 -4.22 18.26 1.21
C VAL A 38 -4.69 19.28 0.18
N VAL A 39 -5.82 18.99 -0.47
CA VAL A 39 -6.46 19.94 -1.39
C VAL A 39 -7.07 21.09 -0.61
N HIS A 40 -6.65 22.31 -0.97
CA HIS A 40 -7.19 23.55 -0.43
C HIS A 40 -7.80 24.38 -1.57
N PRO A 41 -9.13 24.46 -1.68
CA PRO A 41 -9.76 25.30 -2.69
C PRO A 41 -9.50 26.80 -2.45
N GLU A 42 -9.42 27.56 -3.54
CA GLU A 42 -9.41 29.04 -3.50
C GLU A 42 -10.85 29.56 -3.52
N SER A 43 -11.22 30.38 -2.53
CA SER A 43 -12.60 30.79 -2.24
C SER A 43 -13.27 31.63 -3.35
N GLY A 44 -14.52 31.30 -3.72
CA GLY A 44 -15.38 32.09 -4.62
C GLY A 44 -16.68 31.45 -5.16
N TRP A 45 -16.96 30.17 -4.89
CA TRP A 45 -18.08 29.35 -5.40
C TRP A 45 -18.70 28.48 -4.28
N SER A 46 -19.57 27.51 -4.64
CA SER A 46 -20.04 26.48 -3.69
C SER A 46 -18.87 25.55 -3.32
N LEU A 47 -18.78 25.16 -2.04
CA LEU A 47 -17.64 24.41 -1.48
C LEU A 47 -17.31 23.16 -2.32
N GLY A 48 -18.34 22.42 -2.74
CA GLY A 48 -18.18 21.21 -3.52
C GLY A 48 -17.61 21.42 -4.93
N GLU A 49 -17.99 22.49 -5.63
CA GLU A 49 -17.46 22.79 -6.97
C GLU A 49 -16.00 23.25 -6.91
N GLU A 50 -15.62 23.99 -5.87
CA GLU A 50 -14.23 24.39 -5.66
C GLU A 50 -13.34 23.18 -5.38
N PHE A 51 -13.80 22.25 -4.52
CA PHE A 51 -13.07 21.02 -4.23
C PHE A 51 -12.90 20.16 -5.49
N GLU A 52 -13.92 20.07 -6.34
CA GLU A 52 -13.81 19.34 -7.60
C GLU A 52 -12.72 19.93 -8.51
N ALA A 53 -12.76 21.24 -8.74
CA ALA A 53 -11.79 21.92 -9.61
C ALA A 53 -10.36 21.82 -9.03
N ALA A 54 -10.21 22.09 -7.74
CA ALA A 54 -8.93 22.01 -7.04
C ALA A 54 -8.37 20.58 -7.03
N THR A 55 -9.22 19.57 -6.86
CA THR A 55 -8.82 18.15 -6.90
C THR A 55 -8.29 17.76 -8.28
N LEU A 56 -9.02 18.10 -9.34
CA LEU A 56 -8.60 17.76 -10.71
C LEU A 56 -7.30 18.49 -11.09
N TYR A 57 -7.14 19.74 -10.64
CA TYR A 57 -5.90 20.50 -10.82
C TYR A 57 -4.73 19.87 -10.06
N ALA A 58 -4.91 19.54 -8.77
CA ALA A 58 -3.87 18.92 -7.95
C ALA A 58 -3.44 17.54 -8.48
N ILE A 59 -4.38 16.72 -8.99
CA ILE A 59 -4.03 15.44 -9.63
C ILE A 59 -3.14 15.67 -10.87
N GLU A 60 -3.46 16.68 -11.68
CA GLU A 60 -2.71 17.01 -12.89
C GLU A 60 -1.31 17.55 -12.57
N GLU A 61 -1.18 18.41 -11.56
CA GLU A 61 0.08 19.02 -11.15
C GLU A 61 0.98 18.08 -10.35
N GLU A 62 0.42 17.42 -9.34
CA GLU A 62 1.21 16.66 -8.35
C GLU A 62 1.48 15.22 -8.77
N GLN A 63 0.64 14.67 -9.66
CA GLN A 63 0.61 13.26 -10.09
C GLN A 63 0.66 12.29 -8.89
N PRO A 64 -0.37 12.27 -8.02
CA PRO A 64 -0.36 11.44 -6.83
C PRO A 64 -0.41 9.94 -7.16
N ASP A 65 0.15 9.12 -6.27
CA ASP A 65 0.10 7.66 -6.34
C ASP A 65 -1.24 7.11 -5.83
N GLY A 66 -1.97 7.89 -5.02
CA GLY A 66 -3.31 7.55 -4.58
C GLY A 66 -4.06 8.75 -4.02
N VAL A 67 -5.39 8.64 -3.97
CA VAL A 67 -6.29 9.69 -3.46
C VAL A 67 -7.09 9.15 -2.27
N LEU A 68 -7.09 9.87 -1.15
CA LEU A 68 -8.04 9.68 -0.06
C LEU A 68 -9.14 10.73 -0.22
N LEU A 69 -10.35 10.31 -0.61
CA LEU A 69 -11.44 11.20 -1.00
C LEU A 69 -12.62 11.06 -0.04
N ASP A 70 -12.99 12.14 0.65
CA ASP A 70 -14.24 12.17 1.39
C ASP A 70 -15.44 12.05 0.44
N VAL A 71 -16.48 11.39 0.90
CA VAL A 71 -17.77 11.33 0.19
C VAL A 71 -18.56 12.63 0.38
N ARG A 72 -18.48 13.23 1.56
CA ARG A 72 -19.28 14.42 1.92
C ARG A 72 -18.42 15.66 1.89
N PHE A 73 -18.98 16.75 1.38
CA PHE A 73 -18.40 18.08 1.49
C PHE A 73 -19.48 18.99 2.05
N GLY A 74 -19.16 19.82 3.04
CA GLY A 74 -20.10 20.74 3.67
C GLY A 74 -21.23 20.07 4.46
N GLU A 75 -22.06 20.91 5.09
CA GLU A 75 -23.20 20.47 5.91
C GLU A 75 -24.52 20.41 5.11
N ASP A 76 -24.56 21.03 3.93
CA ASP A 76 -25.76 21.17 3.11
C ASP A 76 -26.15 19.86 2.42
N LYS A 77 -27.47 19.69 2.22
CA LYS A 77 -28.02 18.48 1.60
C LYS A 77 -27.56 18.27 0.16
N ASP A 78 -27.29 19.37 -0.55
CA ASP A 78 -26.90 19.36 -1.95
C ASP A 78 -25.42 18.96 -2.13
N ASP A 79 -24.56 19.22 -1.13
CA ASP A 79 -23.12 18.90 -1.17
C ASP A 79 -22.78 17.53 -0.53
N ARG A 80 -23.76 16.89 0.12
CA ARG A 80 -23.61 15.62 0.85
C ARG A 80 -23.01 14.47 0.01
N PHE A 81 -23.08 14.53 -1.32
CA PHE A 81 -22.55 13.48 -2.21
C PHE A 81 -21.54 13.99 -3.24
N LYS A 82 -21.02 15.21 -3.05
CA LYS A 82 -20.09 15.80 -4.01
C LYS A 82 -18.85 14.93 -4.24
N GLY A 83 -18.37 14.22 -3.21
CA GLY A 83 -17.26 13.29 -3.35
C GLY A 83 -17.50 12.17 -4.37
N LEU A 84 -18.74 11.73 -4.55
CA LEU A 84 -19.08 10.75 -5.59
C LEU A 84 -19.05 11.35 -7.00
N GLU A 85 -19.42 12.62 -7.16
CA GLU A 85 -19.31 13.34 -8.43
C GLU A 85 -17.85 13.56 -8.82
N ILE A 86 -17.01 13.95 -7.84
CA ILE A 86 -15.57 14.08 -7.99
C ILE A 86 -14.97 12.73 -8.40
N LEU A 87 -15.32 11.65 -7.71
CA LEU A 87 -14.89 10.28 -8.04
C LEU A 87 -15.19 9.94 -9.51
N GLN A 88 -16.42 10.20 -9.99
CA GLN A 88 -16.79 9.90 -11.38
C GLN A 88 -15.91 10.66 -12.39
N LYS A 89 -15.58 11.92 -12.10
CA LYS A 89 -14.70 12.74 -12.94
C LYS A 89 -13.26 12.23 -12.94
N ILE A 90 -12.74 11.87 -11.76
CA ILE A 90 -11.40 11.28 -11.64
C ILE A 90 -11.34 9.96 -12.40
N VAL A 91 -12.25 9.02 -12.16
CA VAL A 91 -12.24 7.70 -12.81
C VAL A 91 -12.32 7.81 -14.33
N LYS A 92 -13.08 8.78 -14.86
CA LYS A 92 -13.18 9.02 -16.30
C LYS A 92 -11.88 9.57 -16.91
N ARG A 93 -11.15 10.43 -16.21
CA ARG A 93 -9.93 11.11 -16.71
C ARG A 93 -8.64 10.36 -16.37
N TYR A 94 -8.62 9.67 -15.25
CA TYR A 94 -7.48 8.96 -14.66
C TYR A 94 -7.91 7.54 -14.20
N PRO A 95 -8.29 6.64 -15.13
CA PRO A 95 -8.94 5.37 -14.80
C PRO A 95 -8.07 4.39 -13.99
N LYS A 96 -6.76 4.62 -13.94
CA LYS A 96 -5.81 3.79 -13.19
C LYS A 96 -5.41 4.37 -11.84
N LEU A 97 -5.86 5.59 -11.51
CA LEU A 97 -5.48 6.25 -10.26
C LEU A 97 -6.18 5.55 -9.08
N PRO A 98 -5.44 5.03 -8.08
CA PRO A 98 -5.98 4.45 -6.86
C PRO A 98 -6.78 5.46 -6.04
N ILE A 99 -8.02 5.12 -5.66
CA ILE A 99 -8.90 6.01 -4.86
C ILE A 99 -9.48 5.25 -3.68
N LEU A 100 -9.17 5.70 -2.47
CA LEU A 100 -9.82 5.24 -1.24
C LEU A 100 -10.89 6.25 -0.81
N MET A 101 -12.14 5.84 -0.91
CA MET A 101 -13.27 6.64 -0.45
C MET A 101 -13.36 6.59 1.09
N PHE A 102 -13.26 7.75 1.74
CA PHE A 102 -13.26 7.91 3.19
C PHE A 102 -14.65 8.36 3.66
N THR A 103 -15.41 7.56 4.41
CA THR A 103 -16.82 7.89 4.71
C THR A 103 -17.27 7.43 6.09
N GLN A 104 -18.18 8.16 6.75
CA GLN A 104 -18.82 7.68 8.00
C GLN A 104 -19.98 6.69 7.75
N TYR A 105 -20.36 6.46 6.49
CA TYR A 105 -21.47 5.57 6.13
C TYR A 105 -20.98 4.59 5.06
N ALA A 106 -20.21 3.58 5.48
CA ALA A 106 -19.73 2.54 4.57
C ALA A 106 -20.85 1.66 3.99
N GLN A 107 -22.14 1.92 4.27
CA GLN A 107 -23.28 1.12 3.81
C GLN A 107 -24.42 2.04 3.32
N GLY A 108 -24.94 1.80 2.12
CA GLY A 108 -26.06 2.54 1.55
C GLY A 108 -26.17 2.44 0.01
N PRO A 109 -27.32 2.81 -0.58
CA PRO A 109 -27.58 2.71 -2.02
C PRO A 109 -26.63 3.56 -2.89
N ASP A 110 -26.07 4.63 -2.34
CA ASP A 110 -25.15 5.53 -3.05
C ASP A 110 -23.75 4.93 -3.18
N ARG A 111 -23.30 4.16 -2.16
CA ARG A 111 -22.09 3.34 -2.26
C ARG A 111 -22.23 2.31 -3.37
N ASP A 112 -23.38 1.64 -3.47
CA ASP A 112 -23.62 0.65 -4.52
C ASP A 112 -23.58 1.29 -5.92
N THR A 113 -24.05 2.53 -6.04
CA THR A 113 -24.01 3.30 -7.29
C THR A 113 -22.59 3.69 -7.66
N ALA A 114 -21.81 4.20 -6.71
CA ALA A 114 -20.41 4.55 -6.90
C ALA A 114 -19.53 3.32 -7.19
N ALA A 115 -19.74 2.22 -6.47
CA ALA A 115 -19.06 0.96 -6.70
C ALA A 115 -19.39 0.38 -8.08
N ARG A 116 -20.65 0.44 -8.52
CA ARG A 116 -21.03 0.07 -9.90
C ARG A 116 -20.34 0.96 -10.94
N GLY A 117 -20.26 2.26 -10.70
CA GLY A 117 -19.52 3.20 -11.53
C GLY A 117 -18.04 2.81 -11.66
N ALA A 118 -17.35 2.58 -10.54
CA ALA A 118 -15.95 2.16 -10.55
C ALA A 118 -15.74 0.81 -11.27
N LEU A 119 -16.65 -0.15 -11.07
CA LEU A 119 -16.62 -1.46 -11.75
C LEU A 119 -16.79 -1.34 -13.26
N LEU A 120 -17.61 -0.40 -13.75
CA LEU A 120 -17.77 -0.17 -15.20
C LEU A 120 -16.48 0.31 -15.86
N TRP A 121 -15.63 1.01 -15.12
CA TRP A 121 -14.38 1.59 -15.61
C TRP A 121 -13.13 0.79 -15.23
N ASP A 122 -13.29 -0.37 -14.58
CA ASP A 122 -12.20 -1.20 -14.04
C ASP A 122 -11.21 -0.38 -13.17
N ALA A 123 -11.74 0.60 -12.43
CA ALA A 123 -10.94 1.55 -11.67
C ALA A 123 -10.61 1.01 -10.26
N PRO A 124 -9.38 1.24 -9.76
CA PRO A 124 -8.96 0.79 -8.43
C PRO A 124 -9.56 1.67 -7.33
N VAL A 125 -10.82 1.38 -6.96
CA VAL A 125 -11.58 2.11 -5.93
C VAL A 125 -11.95 1.17 -4.78
N ASP A 126 -11.67 1.58 -3.54
CA ASP A 126 -12.16 0.90 -2.32
C ASP A 126 -12.83 1.93 -1.40
N PHE A 127 -13.57 1.44 -0.40
CA PHE A 127 -14.28 2.26 0.58
C PHE A 127 -13.81 1.88 1.99
N ILE A 128 -13.60 2.89 2.83
CA ILE A 128 -13.26 2.69 4.23
C ILE A 128 -14.08 3.63 5.11
N ASP A 129 -14.42 3.13 6.29
CA ASP A 129 -15.12 3.92 7.30
C ASP A 129 -14.18 4.97 7.93
N LYS A 130 -14.65 6.21 8.17
CA LYS A 130 -13.86 7.25 8.88
C LYS A 130 -13.49 6.84 10.30
N LEU A 131 -14.23 5.91 10.90
CA LEU A 131 -13.92 5.33 12.22
C LEU A 131 -12.88 4.20 12.16
N ALA A 132 -12.42 3.80 10.96
CA ALA A 132 -11.34 2.83 10.84
C ALA A 132 -10.04 3.40 11.41
N SER A 133 -9.16 2.51 11.88
CA SER A 133 -7.88 2.95 12.41
C SER A 133 -6.97 3.47 11.28
N PRO A 134 -6.05 4.40 11.58
CA PRO A 134 -5.06 4.88 10.60
C PRO A 134 -4.28 3.75 9.92
N GLU A 135 -4.02 2.65 10.63
CA GLU A 135 -3.35 1.47 10.08
C GLU A 135 -4.17 0.78 8.98
N GLU A 136 -5.50 0.66 9.16
CA GLU A 136 -6.38 0.08 8.14
C GLU A 136 -6.47 1.01 6.92
N VAL A 137 -6.49 2.33 7.10
CA VAL A 137 -6.45 3.31 6.00
C VAL A 137 -5.19 3.10 5.15
N VAL A 138 -4.02 3.07 5.79
CA VAL A 138 -2.75 2.83 5.10
C VAL A 138 -2.75 1.47 4.41
N LEU A 139 -3.27 0.42 5.06
CA LEU A 139 -3.36 -0.90 4.47
C LEU A 139 -4.22 -0.92 3.20
N ARG A 140 -5.38 -0.25 3.22
CA ARG A 140 -6.29 -0.16 2.08
C ARG A 140 -5.67 0.60 0.91
N LEU A 141 -5.01 1.72 1.19
CA LEU A 141 -4.25 2.46 0.18
C LEU A 141 -3.13 1.59 -0.42
N ARG A 142 -2.37 0.84 0.39
CA ARG A 142 -1.34 -0.08 -0.13
C ARG A 142 -1.90 -1.11 -1.10
N ARG A 143 -3.07 -1.69 -0.78
CA ARG A 143 -3.77 -2.66 -1.64
C ARG A 143 -4.18 -2.04 -2.97
N LEU A 144 -4.76 -0.84 -2.91
CA LEU A 144 -5.24 -0.12 -4.08
C LEU A 144 -4.12 0.34 -5.00
N ILE A 145 -3.03 0.86 -4.42
CA ILE A 145 -1.85 1.28 -5.17
C ILE A 145 -1.22 0.10 -5.90
N GLY A 146 -1.23 -1.10 -5.28
CA GLY A 146 -0.97 -2.38 -5.96
C GLY A 146 0.47 -2.58 -6.45
N THR A 147 1.27 -1.53 -6.54
CA THR A 147 2.71 -1.54 -6.78
C THR A 147 3.42 -1.60 -5.44
N ALA A 148 4.18 -2.69 -5.23
CA ALA A 148 5.12 -2.71 -4.13
C ALA A 148 6.20 -1.65 -4.42
N PRO A 149 6.59 -0.84 -3.43
CA PRO A 149 7.59 0.19 -3.62
C PRO A 149 8.93 -0.43 -4.03
N GLU A 150 9.79 0.38 -4.64
CA GLU A 150 11.19 0.09 -4.93
C GLU A 150 11.95 -0.33 -3.67
N ARG A 151 11.48 0.08 -2.48
CA ARG A 151 12.03 -0.33 -1.18
C ARG A 151 10.92 -0.81 -0.27
N ILE A 152 10.89 -2.10 0.03
CA ILE A 152 9.86 -2.75 0.83
C ILE A 152 10.38 -2.99 2.25
N PRO A 153 9.94 -2.21 3.26
CA PRO A 153 10.29 -2.47 4.65
C PRO A 153 9.49 -3.67 5.18
N VAL A 154 10.16 -4.77 5.50
CA VAL A 154 9.52 -5.95 6.09
C VAL A 154 9.61 -5.84 7.62
N GLY A 155 8.57 -5.24 8.20
CA GLY A 155 8.59 -4.79 9.59
C GLY A 155 9.67 -3.76 9.84
N ASN A 156 10.24 -3.77 11.05
CA ASN A 156 11.22 -2.76 11.47
C ASN A 156 12.68 -3.22 11.29
N ARG A 157 12.91 -4.46 10.83
CA ARG A 157 14.23 -5.10 10.89
C ARG A 157 14.80 -5.49 9.53
N ILE A 158 14.00 -5.47 8.46
CA ILE A 158 14.43 -5.92 7.14
C ILE A 158 13.99 -4.88 6.10
N MET A 159 14.85 -4.63 5.11
CA MET A 159 14.52 -3.84 3.92
C MET A 159 14.84 -4.67 2.67
N VAL A 160 13.89 -4.77 1.75
CA VAL A 160 14.10 -5.35 0.41
C VAL A 160 14.14 -4.20 -0.60
N ASP A 161 15.29 -3.97 -1.21
CA ASP A 161 15.50 -2.94 -2.22
C ASP A 161 15.41 -3.59 -3.61
N VAL A 162 14.31 -3.30 -4.31
CA VAL A 162 13.96 -3.82 -5.63
C VAL A 162 14.78 -3.18 -6.75
N GLU A 163 15.12 -1.90 -6.61
CA GLU A 163 15.92 -1.16 -7.60
C GLU A 163 17.33 -1.76 -7.72
N THR A 164 17.97 -2.01 -6.57
CA THR A 164 19.34 -2.52 -6.51
C THR A 164 19.42 -4.04 -6.38
N ALA A 165 18.28 -4.72 -6.28
CA ALA A 165 18.17 -6.15 -6.01
C ALA A 165 18.94 -6.60 -4.75
N MET A 166 18.88 -5.80 -3.69
CA MET A 166 19.60 -6.01 -2.44
C MET A 166 18.66 -6.17 -1.25
N VAL A 167 19.14 -6.87 -0.23
CA VAL A 167 18.41 -7.07 1.04
C VAL A 167 19.29 -6.56 2.16
N TYR A 168 18.69 -5.84 3.09
CA TYR A 168 19.36 -5.28 4.26
C TYR A 168 18.68 -5.74 5.55
N SER A 169 19.46 -6.03 6.57
CA SER A 169 18.99 -5.97 7.95
C SER A 169 19.09 -4.53 8.46
N LYS A 170 18.15 -4.14 9.32
CA LYS A 170 18.16 -2.87 10.04
C LYS A 170 18.65 -3.10 11.46
N ASP A 171 19.67 -2.35 11.86
CA ASP A 171 20.12 -2.22 13.24
C ASP A 171 20.04 -0.74 13.63
N GLY A 172 18.97 -0.36 14.33
CA GLY A 172 18.61 1.05 14.50
C GLY A 172 18.35 1.73 13.15
N ASP A 173 19.12 2.78 12.86
CA ASP A 173 19.06 3.52 11.59
C ASP A 173 20.02 2.97 10.51
N ASP A 174 20.90 2.03 10.87
CA ASP A 174 21.89 1.47 9.96
C ASP A 174 21.30 0.35 9.10
N LEU A 175 21.63 0.37 7.81
CA LEU A 175 21.29 -0.67 6.84
C LEU A 175 22.51 -1.53 6.53
N ILE A 176 22.48 -2.78 7.00
CA ILE A 176 23.55 -3.74 6.81
C ILE A 176 23.16 -4.72 5.69
N PRO A 177 23.92 -4.77 4.56
CA PRO A 177 23.57 -5.63 3.44
C PRO A 177 23.74 -7.12 3.78
N VAL A 178 22.78 -7.94 3.39
CA VAL A 178 22.83 -9.40 3.45
C VAL A 178 23.21 -9.92 2.06
N ALA A 179 24.50 -9.83 1.74
CA ALA A 179 25.03 -9.99 0.39
C ALA A 179 24.76 -11.36 -0.25
N GLU A 180 24.52 -12.39 0.56
CA GLU A 180 24.25 -13.75 0.10
C GLU A 180 22.82 -13.94 -0.43
N ILE A 181 21.90 -13.00 -0.20
CA ILE A 181 20.55 -13.04 -0.74
C ILE A 181 20.53 -12.35 -2.11
N GLN A 182 20.93 -13.11 -3.13
CA GLN A 182 20.97 -12.67 -4.53
C GLN A 182 20.28 -13.68 -5.46
N GLY A 183 20.08 -13.27 -6.72
CA GLY A 183 19.49 -14.11 -7.76
C GLY A 183 18.12 -14.67 -7.35
N MET A 184 17.94 -15.98 -7.45
CA MET A 184 16.65 -16.61 -7.13
C MET A 184 16.22 -16.44 -5.67
N LYS A 185 17.17 -16.34 -4.72
CA LYS A 185 16.81 -16.06 -3.32
C LYS A 185 16.19 -14.68 -3.17
N PHE A 186 16.76 -13.70 -3.87
CA PHE A 186 16.23 -12.35 -3.93
C PHE A 186 14.84 -12.34 -4.56
N GLU A 187 14.65 -12.98 -5.73
CA GLU A 187 13.35 -13.02 -6.41
C GLU A 187 12.24 -13.64 -5.54
N ILE A 188 12.54 -14.74 -4.85
CA ILE A 188 11.59 -15.38 -3.93
C ILE A 188 11.22 -14.42 -2.79
N LEU A 189 12.22 -13.78 -2.17
CA LEU A 189 11.96 -12.85 -1.07
C LEU A 189 11.22 -11.59 -1.54
N ARG A 190 11.55 -11.06 -2.73
CA ARG A 190 10.88 -9.92 -3.36
C ARG A 190 9.39 -10.21 -3.58
N GLU A 191 9.05 -11.36 -4.15
CA GLU A 191 7.65 -11.73 -4.37
C GLU A 191 6.87 -11.89 -3.05
N LEU A 192 7.50 -12.50 -2.05
CA LEU A 192 6.93 -12.64 -0.70
C LEU A 192 6.75 -11.29 0.00
N ALA A 193 7.74 -10.40 -0.10
CA ALA A 193 7.70 -9.05 0.47
C ALA A 193 6.65 -8.18 -0.22
N ALA A 194 6.56 -8.25 -1.55
CA ALA A 194 5.57 -7.52 -2.33
C ALA A 194 4.14 -7.99 -2.01
N ALA A 195 3.92 -9.29 -1.87
CA ALA A 195 2.62 -9.83 -1.45
C ALA A 195 2.25 -9.40 -0.03
N TRP A 196 3.17 -9.52 0.93
CA TRP A 196 2.93 -9.06 2.28
C TRP A 196 2.69 -7.54 2.36
N TYR A 197 3.41 -6.74 1.56
CA TYR A 197 3.26 -5.29 1.51
C TYR A 197 1.87 -4.89 1.00
N ARG A 198 1.40 -5.53 -0.07
CA ARG A 198 0.03 -5.35 -0.57
C ARG A 198 -0.99 -5.75 0.47
N SER A 199 -0.85 -6.93 1.07
CA SER A 199 -1.77 -7.38 2.11
C SER A 199 -1.06 -8.23 3.16
N PRO A 200 -1.00 -7.78 4.43
CA PRO A 200 -0.54 -8.59 5.54
C PRO A 200 -1.39 -9.85 5.60
N GLY A 201 -0.75 -11.02 5.56
CA GLY A 201 -1.49 -12.27 5.47
C GLY A 201 -1.56 -12.88 4.08
N GLU A 202 -1.23 -12.14 3.01
CA GLU A 202 -1.26 -12.64 1.63
C GLU A 202 -0.27 -13.80 1.46
N MET A 203 -0.77 -14.86 0.84
CA MET A 203 0.01 -16.05 0.53
C MET A 203 0.40 -16.00 -0.95
N VAL A 204 1.67 -16.28 -1.22
CA VAL A 204 2.18 -16.43 -2.59
C VAL A 204 2.10 -17.90 -2.99
N PRO A 205 1.33 -18.24 -4.04
CA PRO A 205 1.14 -19.62 -4.47
C PRO A 205 2.45 -20.29 -4.88
N PHE A 206 2.54 -21.61 -4.69
CA PHE A 206 3.71 -22.38 -5.10
C PHE A 206 4.00 -22.26 -6.60
N SER A 207 2.96 -22.30 -7.44
CA SER A 207 3.08 -22.14 -8.89
C SER A 207 3.72 -20.81 -9.33
N LYS A 208 3.71 -19.80 -8.46
CA LYS A 208 4.39 -18.52 -8.69
C LYS A 208 5.85 -18.58 -8.24
N LEU A 209 6.12 -19.16 -7.06
CA LEU A 209 7.46 -19.21 -6.47
C LEU A 209 8.37 -20.28 -7.10
N GLU A 210 7.81 -21.39 -7.57
CA GLU A 210 8.55 -22.48 -8.22
C GLU A 210 9.22 -22.03 -9.52
N ARG A 211 8.77 -20.93 -10.13
CA ARG A 211 9.40 -20.32 -11.31
C ARG A 211 10.80 -19.80 -11.03
N TYR A 212 11.13 -19.54 -9.77
CA TYR A 212 12.46 -19.15 -9.31
C TYR A 212 13.22 -20.36 -8.76
N SER A 213 12.85 -21.57 -9.20
CA SER A 213 13.48 -22.80 -8.77
C SER A 213 13.80 -23.72 -9.95
N ASP A 214 14.98 -24.32 -9.89
CA ASP A 214 15.50 -25.22 -10.91
C ASP A 214 15.46 -26.69 -10.48
N GLY A 215 15.57 -27.57 -11.47
CA GLY A 215 15.73 -29.01 -11.30
C GLY A 215 14.44 -29.82 -11.53
N ASP A 216 14.57 -31.14 -11.43
CA ASP A 216 13.47 -32.08 -11.69
C ASP A 216 12.35 -32.02 -10.63
N ASP A 217 12.66 -31.52 -9.42
CA ASP A 217 11.70 -31.20 -8.37
C ASP A 217 11.85 -29.71 -7.94
N PRO A 218 11.19 -28.78 -8.67
CA PRO A 218 11.19 -27.35 -8.34
C PRO A 218 10.69 -27.10 -6.91
N ARG A 219 9.86 -27.99 -6.38
CA ARG A 219 9.26 -27.84 -5.07
C ARG A 219 10.22 -28.14 -3.94
N ALA A 220 11.04 -29.18 -4.07
CA ALA A 220 12.14 -29.43 -3.15
C ALA A 220 13.18 -28.31 -3.20
N SER A 221 13.53 -27.88 -4.40
CA SER A 221 14.45 -26.78 -4.67
C SER A 221 13.99 -25.47 -4.00
N LEU A 222 12.71 -25.14 -4.11
CA LEU A 222 12.09 -24.00 -3.41
C LEU A 222 12.18 -24.14 -1.89
N ARG A 223 11.89 -25.32 -1.31
CA ARG A 223 12.01 -25.55 0.15
C ARG A 223 13.42 -25.28 0.67
N VAL A 224 14.46 -25.64 -0.10
CA VAL A 224 15.86 -25.37 0.26
C VAL A 224 16.14 -23.88 0.25
N ARG A 225 15.77 -23.17 -0.84
CA ARG A 225 15.96 -21.71 -0.93
C ARG A 225 15.25 -20.94 0.18
N ILE A 226 14.01 -21.33 0.54
CA ILE A 226 13.28 -20.72 1.67
C ILE A 226 14.05 -20.89 2.98
N ARG A 227 14.64 -22.08 3.22
CA ARG A 227 15.45 -22.32 4.41
C ARG A 227 16.70 -21.44 4.42
N GLU A 228 17.43 -21.38 3.30
CA GLU A 228 18.62 -20.52 3.17
C GLU A 228 18.30 -19.06 3.44
N ILE A 229 17.21 -18.52 2.88
CA ILE A 229 16.77 -17.14 3.11
C ILE A 229 16.53 -16.90 4.61
N LYS A 230 15.85 -17.82 5.29
CA LYS A 230 15.59 -17.72 6.74
C LYS A 230 16.88 -17.78 7.55
N ASP A 231 17.80 -18.67 7.20
CA ASP A 231 19.06 -18.81 7.93
C ASP A 231 19.94 -17.56 7.75
N LEU A 232 20.05 -17.04 6.53
CA LEU A 232 20.81 -15.81 6.22
C LEU A 232 20.24 -14.58 6.95
N LEU A 233 18.93 -14.36 6.88
CA LEU A 233 18.29 -13.27 7.62
C LEU A 233 18.36 -13.48 9.13
N GLY A 234 18.30 -14.72 9.61
CA GLY A 234 18.45 -15.05 11.02
C GLY A 234 19.83 -14.65 11.54
N VAL A 235 20.89 -15.05 10.82
CA VAL A 235 22.27 -14.66 11.13
C VAL A 235 22.42 -13.14 11.12
N ALA A 236 21.93 -12.46 10.09
CA ALA A 236 22.01 -11.01 9.96
C ALA A 236 21.27 -10.24 11.07
N LEU A 237 20.28 -10.88 11.70
CA LEU A 237 19.46 -10.30 12.78
C LEU A 237 19.83 -10.81 14.18
N GLY A 238 20.79 -11.73 14.29
CA GLY A 238 21.16 -12.36 15.56
C GLY A 238 20.07 -13.26 16.15
N VAL A 239 19.18 -13.82 15.33
CA VAL A 239 18.06 -14.68 15.75
C VAL A 239 18.01 -15.99 14.98
N ARG A 240 17.28 -16.97 15.50
CA ARG A 240 17.00 -18.23 14.78
C ARG A 240 15.50 -18.37 14.57
N PHE A 241 15.06 -18.27 13.31
CA PHE A 241 13.65 -18.37 12.98
C PHE A 241 13.14 -19.81 13.07
N ALA A 242 12.07 -20.01 13.83
CA ALA A 242 11.34 -21.27 13.87
C ALA A 242 10.51 -21.49 12.59
N ALA A 243 9.93 -22.69 12.43
CA ALA A 243 9.12 -23.02 11.25
C ALA A 243 7.93 -22.08 11.03
N GLY A 244 7.35 -21.55 12.11
CA GLY A 244 6.21 -20.61 12.09
C GLY A 244 6.58 -19.13 11.96
N GLU A 245 7.86 -18.81 11.73
CA GLU A 245 8.37 -17.44 11.73
C GLU A 245 8.99 -17.04 10.40
N LEU A 246 8.98 -15.73 10.13
CA LEU A 246 9.49 -15.05 8.94
C LEU A 246 8.83 -15.51 7.63
N ILE A 247 9.14 -16.71 7.14
CA ILE A 247 8.46 -17.32 5.99
C ILE A 247 7.80 -18.61 6.45
N ILE A 248 6.48 -18.66 6.32
CA ILE A 248 5.65 -19.77 6.78
C ILE A 248 5.07 -20.52 5.59
N ASN A 249 5.15 -21.85 5.65
CA ASN A 249 4.45 -22.72 4.73
C ASN A 249 2.95 -22.72 5.04
N VAL A 250 2.13 -22.40 4.04
CA VAL A 250 0.68 -22.59 4.07
C VAL A 250 0.40 -23.88 3.31
N ARG A 251 0.04 -24.93 4.08
CA ARG A 251 -0.07 -26.33 3.61
C ARG A 251 -0.67 -26.42 2.21
N ASP A 252 0.09 -27.01 1.29
CA ASP A 252 -0.29 -27.29 -0.10
C ASP A 252 -0.76 -26.09 -0.95
N GLN A 253 -0.67 -24.87 -0.43
CA GLN A 253 -1.07 -23.65 -1.14
C GLN A 253 0.13 -22.76 -1.53
N GLY A 254 0.99 -22.41 -0.57
CA GLY A 254 2.08 -21.47 -0.84
C GLY A 254 2.96 -21.15 0.36
N TYR A 255 3.66 -20.03 0.25
CA TYR A 255 4.37 -19.42 1.36
C TYR A 255 3.79 -18.05 1.67
N ARG A 256 3.91 -17.64 2.93
CA ARG A 256 3.55 -16.31 3.38
C ARG A 256 4.69 -15.72 4.20
N LEU A 257 4.94 -14.43 4.00
CA LEU A 257 5.86 -13.65 4.81
C LEU A 257 5.14 -13.09 6.04
N LEU A 258 5.79 -13.18 7.19
CA LEU A 258 5.47 -12.42 8.39
C LEU A 258 6.71 -11.60 8.78
N PRO A 259 6.53 -10.34 9.21
CA PRO A 259 7.63 -9.56 9.74
C PRO A 259 8.25 -10.26 10.97
N PRO A 260 9.58 -10.19 11.14
CA PRO A 260 10.21 -10.65 12.36
C PRO A 260 9.69 -9.81 13.54
N ARG A 261 9.40 -10.48 14.67
CA ARG A 261 9.01 -9.80 15.91
C ARG A 261 10.21 -9.01 16.44
N ALA A 262 9.93 -7.88 17.09
CA ALA A 262 10.95 -7.09 17.77
C ALA A 262 11.62 -7.92 18.87
#